data_AF-A0A519VHI5-F1
#
_entry.id   AF-A0A519VHI5-F1
#
_cell.length_a   1.000
_cell.length_b   1.000
_cell.length_c   1.000
_cell.angle_alpha   90.00
_cell.angle_beta   90.00
_cell.angle_gamma   90.00
#
_symmetry.space_group_name_H-M   'P 1'
#
loop_
_entity.id
_entity.type
_entity.pdbx_description
1 polymer ?
#
loop_
_entity_poly.entity_id
_entity_poly.type
_entity_poly.pdbx_seq_one_letter_code
_entity_poly.pdbx_strand_id
1 'polypeptide(L)'
;MKQKLKYSIILLTIFVSVFGTSCKKWLDLQPQDGLTRQEYWKTKEQLDAAVMGCYASLLGGSSIPLSKYLFIWGELRGDMVVPGLEISSDDDEAKLSGLLKDEFDIMRTQIASTNTLVNWEAVYKT
;
A
#
# COMPACT_ATOMS: atom_id res chain seq x y z
N MET A 1 44.81 30.66 -46.33
CA MET A 1 43.51 30.77 -45.64
C MET A 1 42.55 29.61 -45.96
N LYS A 2 42.29 29.26 -47.23
CA LYS A 2 41.34 28.19 -47.61
C LYS A 2 41.64 26.80 -47.01
N GLN A 3 42.91 26.41 -46.84
CA GLN A 3 43.26 25.12 -46.23
C GLN A 3 43.00 25.06 -44.72
N LYS A 4 43.29 26.13 -43.98
CA LYS A 4 42.97 26.19 -42.53
C LYS A 4 41.46 26.18 -42.27
N LEU A 5 40.68 26.79 -43.16
CA LEU A 5 39.22 26.72 -43.12
C LEU A 5 38.71 25.29 -43.38
N LYS A 6 39.27 24.57 -44.36
CA LYS A 6 38.94 23.15 -44.61
C LYS A 6 39.23 22.28 -43.39
N TYR A 7 40.40 22.42 -42.77
CA TYR A 7 40.74 21.68 -41.55
C TYR A 7 39.84 22.03 -40.37
N SER A 8 39.49 23.31 -40.19
CA SER A 8 38.56 23.75 -39.15
C SER A 8 37.16 23.18 -39.35
N ILE A 9 36.67 23.09 -40.58
CA ILE A 9 35.37 22.49 -40.90
C ILE A 9 35.39 20.99 -40.61
N ILE A 10 36.42 20.27 -41.04
CA ILE A 10 36.59 18.82 -40.78
C ILE A 10 36.62 18.53 -39.27
N LEU A 11 37.32 19.37 -38.50
CA LEU A 11 37.44 19.19 -37.05
C LEU A 11 36.11 19.46 -36.33
N LEU A 12 35.32 20.42 -36.83
CA LEU A 12 33.97 20.68 -36.34
C LEU A 12 33.02 19.52 -36.66
N THR A 13 33.06 18.94 -37.86
CA THR A 13 32.22 17.78 -38.20
C THR A 13 32.56 16.55 -37.36
N ILE A 14 33.85 16.31 -37.08
CA ILE A 14 34.27 15.23 -36.18
C ILE A 14 33.75 15.48 -34.77
N PHE A 15 33.90 16.71 -34.24
CA PHE A 15 33.41 17.07 -32.92
C PHE A 15 31.88 16.87 -32.79
N VAL A 16 31.10 17.33 -33.76
CA VAL A 16 29.65 17.13 -33.78
C VAL A 16 29.26 15.66 -33.89
N SER A 17 30.02 14.84 -34.63
CA SER A 17 29.74 13.40 -34.74
C SER A 17 30.00 12.63 -33.44
N VAL A 18 31.01 13.02 -32.66
CA VAL A 18 31.37 12.36 -31.39
C VAL A 18 30.43 12.77 -30.26
N PHE A 19 30.05 14.06 -30.18
CA PHE A 19 29.22 14.57 -29.09
C PHE A 19 27.71 14.64 -29.42
N GLY A 20 27.31 14.43 -30.67
CA GLY A 20 25.91 14.53 -31.11
C GLY A 20 25.05 13.29 -30.84
N THR A 21 25.64 12.17 -30.42
CA THR A 21 24.88 10.93 -30.15
C THR A 21 24.51 10.82 -28.66
N SER A 22 23.32 11.27 -28.31
CA SER A 22 22.77 11.07 -26.96
C SER A 22 22.08 9.71 -26.89
N CYS A 23 22.74 8.71 -26.31
CA CYS A 23 22.16 7.39 -26.06
C CYS A 23 21.16 7.43 -24.90
N LYS A 24 19.94 7.95 -25.14
CA LYS A 24 18.87 8.03 -24.15
C LYS A 24 18.42 6.66 -23.62
N LYS A 25 18.44 5.63 -24.48
CA LYS A 25 18.00 4.27 -24.14
C LYS A 25 18.89 3.56 -23.11
N TRP A 26 20.16 3.96 -22.98
CA TRP A 26 21.05 3.36 -21.98
C TRP A 26 20.69 3.74 -20.54
N LEU A 27 20.12 4.95 -20.35
CA LEU A 27 19.71 5.44 -19.04
C LEU A 27 18.27 5.04 -18.67
N ASP A 28 17.48 4.61 -19.66
CA ASP A 28 16.09 4.23 -19.46
C ASP A 28 16.00 2.74 -19.14
N LEU A 29 16.26 2.42 -17.87
CA LEU A 29 16.24 1.07 -17.33
C LEU A 29 14.84 0.74 -16.77
N GLN A 30 14.23 -0.31 -17.30
CA GLN A 30 13.01 -0.90 -16.75
C GLN A 30 13.36 -2.11 -15.87
N PRO A 31 12.54 -2.42 -14.85
CA PRO A 31 12.71 -3.64 -14.07
C PRO A 31 12.65 -4.86 -14.99
N GLN A 32 13.51 -5.86 -14.74
CA GLN A 32 13.54 -7.11 -15.50
C GLN A 32 12.27 -7.94 -15.27
N ASP A 33 11.80 -7.92 -14.03
CA ASP A 33 10.56 -8.57 -13.59
C ASP A 33 9.65 -7.53 -12.95
N GLY A 34 8.44 -7.39 -13.48
CA GLY A 34 7.41 -6.52 -12.91
C GLY A 34 6.62 -5.76 -13.96
N LEU A 35 5.36 -5.43 -13.63
CA LEU A 35 4.55 -4.56 -14.46
C LEU A 35 4.95 -3.09 -14.26
N THR A 36 5.30 -2.41 -15.34
CA THR A 36 5.50 -0.96 -15.33
C THR A 36 4.16 -0.22 -15.39
N ARG A 37 4.09 0.98 -14.83
CA ARG A 37 2.85 1.79 -14.83
C ARG A 37 2.35 2.09 -16.25
N GLN A 38 3.27 2.18 -17.20
CA GLN A 38 3.01 2.41 -18.62
C GLN A 38 2.36 1.21 -19.31
N GLU A 39 2.65 0.00 -18.84
CA GLU A 39 2.20 -1.27 -19.44
C GLU A 39 0.99 -1.89 -18.71
N TYR A 40 0.67 -1.41 -17.52
CA TYR A 40 -0.36 -1.99 -16.65
C TYR A 40 -1.80 -1.82 -17.14
N TRP A 41 -2.10 -0.86 -18.01
CA TRP A 41 -3.49 -0.51 -18.40
C TRP A 41 -3.80 -0.85 -19.87
N LYS A 42 -3.27 -1.96 -20.39
CA LYS A 42 -3.36 -2.32 -21.82
C LYS A 42 -4.43 -3.35 -22.12
N THR A 43 -4.68 -4.30 -21.24
CA THR A 43 -5.66 -5.38 -21.46
C THR A 43 -6.77 -5.36 -20.41
N LYS A 44 -7.89 -6.01 -20.72
CA LYS A 44 -9.02 -6.11 -19.80
C LYS A 44 -8.64 -6.90 -18.54
N GLU A 45 -7.83 -7.94 -18.71
CA GLU A 45 -7.40 -8.82 -17.62
C GLU A 45 -6.54 -8.06 -16.61
N GLN A 46 -5.73 -7.09 -17.06
CA GLN A 46 -4.94 -6.24 -16.17
C GLN A 46 -5.84 -5.29 -15.35
N LEU A 47 -6.89 -4.76 -15.96
CA LEU A 47 -7.89 -3.95 -15.24
C LEU A 47 -8.63 -4.81 -14.20
N ASP A 48 -9.06 -6.01 -14.57
CA ASP A 48 -9.72 -6.93 -13.63
C ASP A 48 -8.79 -7.31 -12.47
N ALA A 49 -7.50 -7.56 -12.75
CA ALA A 49 -6.48 -7.80 -11.73
C ALA A 49 -6.27 -6.60 -10.80
N ALA A 50 -6.34 -5.36 -11.32
CA ALA A 50 -6.25 -4.15 -10.51
C ALA A 50 -7.40 -4.05 -9.51
N VAL A 51 -8.63 -4.31 -9.97
CA VAL A 51 -9.82 -4.33 -9.11
C VAL A 51 -9.71 -5.41 -8.04
N MET A 52 -9.25 -6.61 -8.40
CA MET A 52 -9.00 -7.68 -7.43
C MET A 52 -7.95 -7.27 -6.39
N GLY A 53 -6.88 -6.57 -6.81
CA GLY A 53 -5.87 -6.02 -5.92
C GLY A 53 -6.45 -5.02 -4.91
N CYS A 54 -7.36 -4.15 -5.33
CA CYS A 54 -8.06 -3.23 -4.43
C CYS A 54 -8.91 -3.97 -3.40
N TYR A 55 -9.62 -5.04 -3.77
CA TYR A 55 -10.36 -5.84 -2.78
C TYR A 55 -9.43 -6.64 -1.86
N ALA A 56 -8.31 -7.12 -2.39
CA ALA A 56 -7.31 -7.84 -1.60
C ALA A 56 -6.66 -6.94 -0.54
N SER A 57 -6.41 -5.66 -0.84
CA SER A 57 -5.85 -4.72 0.15
C SER A 57 -6.81 -4.41 1.31
N LEU A 58 -8.14 -4.55 1.11
CA LEU A 58 -9.11 -4.44 2.21
C LEU A 58 -9.02 -5.64 3.17
N LEU A 59 -8.52 -6.78 2.69
CA LEU A 59 -8.37 -8.02 3.46
C LEU A 59 -6.98 -8.16 4.10
N GLY A 60 -5.95 -7.48 3.57
CA GLY A 60 -4.58 -7.59 4.03
C GLY A 60 -3.83 -6.25 3.99
N GLY A 61 -3.07 -5.96 5.04
CA GLY A 61 -2.22 -4.78 5.09
C GLY A 61 -2.01 -4.24 6.49
N SER A 62 -3.04 -4.24 7.33
CA SER A 62 -3.00 -3.78 8.72
C SER A 62 -2.91 -4.93 9.73
N SER A 63 -2.58 -4.59 10.98
CA SER A 63 -2.61 -5.55 12.11
C SER A 63 -3.98 -6.22 12.26
N ILE A 64 -5.06 -5.51 11.87
CA ILE A 64 -6.43 -6.01 11.84
C ILE A 64 -6.99 -5.69 10.44
N PRO A 65 -7.45 -6.68 9.64
CA PRO A 65 -8.06 -6.44 8.34
C PRO A 65 -9.18 -5.41 8.41
N LEU A 66 -9.30 -4.54 7.39
CA LEU A 66 -10.29 -3.46 7.42
C LEU A 66 -11.72 -4.00 7.52
N SER A 67 -12.02 -5.13 6.89
CA SER A 67 -13.32 -5.81 7.02
C SER A 67 -13.68 -6.14 8.48
N LYS A 68 -12.73 -6.73 9.23
CA LYS A 68 -12.90 -7.01 10.66
C LYS A 68 -12.99 -5.72 11.47
N TYR A 69 -12.18 -4.71 11.13
CA TYR A 69 -12.18 -3.42 11.82
C TYR A 69 -13.53 -2.70 11.71
N LEU A 70 -14.12 -2.67 10.52
CA LEU A 70 -15.44 -2.08 10.28
C LEU A 70 -16.55 -2.84 11.01
N PHE A 71 -16.49 -4.17 11.05
CA PHE A 71 -17.41 -4.98 11.85
C PHE A 71 -17.33 -4.64 13.34
N ILE A 72 -16.10 -4.58 13.89
CA ILE A 72 -15.88 -4.24 15.30
C ILE A 72 -16.52 -2.90 15.65
N TRP A 73 -16.25 -1.86 14.86
CA TRP A 73 -16.77 -0.52 15.13
C TRP A 73 -18.26 -0.36 14.84
N GLY A 74 -18.81 -1.17 13.93
CA GLY A 74 -20.22 -1.16 13.55
C GLY A 74 -21.13 -1.90 14.55
N GLU A 75 -20.68 -3.02 15.09
CA GLU A 75 -21.57 -3.97 15.78
C GLU A 75 -21.35 -4.05 17.30
N LEU A 76 -20.10 -3.96 17.80
CA LEU A 76 -19.80 -4.29 19.21
C LEU A 76 -20.50 -3.36 20.21
N ARG A 77 -20.73 -2.10 19.84
CA ARG A 77 -21.46 -1.12 20.67
C ARG A 77 -22.95 -1.06 20.38
N GLY A 78 -23.41 -1.79 19.38
CA GLY A 78 -24.81 -1.83 18.97
C GLY A 78 -25.66 -2.84 19.74
N ASP A 79 -25.08 -3.60 20.68
CA ASP A 79 -25.73 -4.72 21.37
C ASP A 79 -26.23 -5.83 20.42
N MET A 80 -25.61 -5.93 19.24
CA MET A 80 -25.95 -6.89 18.18
C MET A 80 -25.16 -8.20 18.26
N VAL A 81 -24.14 -8.22 19.13
CA VAL A 81 -23.21 -9.34 19.30
C VAL A 81 -22.96 -9.59 20.77
N VAL A 82 -22.72 -10.84 21.12
CA VAL A 82 -22.35 -11.25 22.47
C VAL A 82 -20.95 -11.86 22.47
N PRO A 83 -20.19 -11.74 23.56
CA PRO A 83 -18.92 -12.43 23.68
C PRO A 83 -19.12 -13.94 23.51
N GLY A 84 -18.25 -14.60 22.74
CA GLY A 84 -18.31 -16.06 22.57
C GLY A 84 -17.90 -16.85 23.82
N LEU A 85 -17.42 -16.17 24.86
CA LEU A 85 -17.05 -16.73 26.15
C LEU A 85 -18.01 -16.19 27.21
N GLU A 86 -18.38 -17.03 28.16
CA GLU A 86 -19.16 -16.60 29.32
C GLU A 86 -18.25 -15.78 30.26
N ILE A 87 -18.35 -14.46 30.18
CA ILE A 87 -17.64 -13.53 31.05
C ILE A 87 -18.66 -13.00 32.05
N SER A 88 -18.66 -13.59 33.24
CA SER A 88 -19.65 -13.29 34.30
C SER A 88 -19.04 -12.61 35.52
N SER A 89 -17.72 -12.64 35.65
CA SER A 89 -16.98 -12.11 36.79
C SER A 89 -15.70 -11.39 36.36
N ASP A 90 -15.20 -10.50 37.22
CA ASP A 90 -13.94 -9.78 37.01
C ASP A 90 -12.74 -10.75 36.88
N ASP A 91 -12.82 -11.91 37.55
CA ASP A 91 -11.82 -12.97 37.47
C ASP A 91 -11.77 -13.63 36.08
N ASP A 92 -12.89 -13.64 35.35
CA ASP A 92 -12.96 -14.15 33.98
C ASP A 92 -12.45 -13.12 32.98
N GLU A 93 -12.67 -11.82 33.22
CA GLU A 93 -12.10 -10.75 32.42
C GLU A 93 -10.56 -10.76 32.48
N ALA A 94 -9.97 -11.04 33.65
CA ALA A 94 -8.52 -11.12 33.81
C ALA A 94 -7.86 -12.24 32.97
N LYS A 95 -8.63 -13.25 32.54
CA LYS A 95 -8.14 -14.35 31.69
C LYS A 95 -8.14 -13.99 30.20
N LEU A 96 -8.72 -12.85 29.84
CA LEU A 96 -8.91 -12.45 28.47
C LEU A 96 -7.58 -11.99 27.85
N SER A 97 -7.28 -12.50 26.65
CA SER A 97 -6.07 -12.11 25.92
C SER A 97 -6.23 -10.70 25.31
N GLY A 98 -5.11 -10.00 25.09
CA GLY A 98 -5.09 -8.56 24.77
C GLY A 98 -6.17 -8.07 23.80
N LEU A 99 -6.27 -8.67 22.60
CA LEU A 99 -7.26 -8.24 21.60
C LEU A 99 -8.71 -8.52 22.05
N LEU A 100 -8.98 -9.67 22.66
CA LEU A 100 -10.33 -9.95 23.16
C LEU A 100 -10.71 -8.99 24.28
N LYS A 101 -9.76 -8.59 25.13
CA LYS A 101 -10.00 -7.59 26.18
C LYS A 101 -10.33 -6.23 25.59
N ASP A 102 -9.62 -5.83 24.56
CA ASP A 102 -9.90 -4.59 23.84
C ASP A 102 -11.29 -4.63 23.17
N GLU A 103 -11.69 -5.76 22.57
CA GLU A 103 -13.03 -5.96 22.00
C GLU A 103 -14.11 -5.88 23.10
N PHE A 104 -13.91 -6.55 24.23
CA PHE A 104 -14.83 -6.54 25.37
C PHE A 104 -14.98 -5.16 26.01
N ASP A 105 -13.88 -4.40 26.12
CA ASP A 105 -13.91 -3.01 26.59
C ASP A 105 -14.73 -2.13 25.63
N ILE A 106 -14.59 -2.30 24.32
CA ILE A 106 -15.43 -1.60 23.34
C ILE A 106 -16.92 -1.95 23.51
N MET A 107 -17.26 -3.22 23.73
CA MET A 107 -18.66 -3.63 23.97
C MET A 107 -19.27 -2.93 25.17
N ARG A 108 -18.49 -2.70 26.23
CA ARG A 108 -18.88 -1.94 27.43
C ARG A 108 -18.78 -0.41 27.25
N THR A 109 -18.56 0.08 26.03
CA THR A 109 -18.36 1.51 25.73
C THR A 109 -17.13 2.11 26.41
N GLN A 110 -16.18 1.29 26.86
CA GLN A 110 -14.90 1.72 27.41
C GLN A 110 -13.87 1.88 26.28
N ILE A 111 -13.65 3.12 25.86
CA ILE A 111 -12.76 3.46 24.74
C ILE A 111 -11.58 4.28 25.28
N ALA A 112 -10.60 3.58 25.85
CA ALA A 112 -9.36 4.21 26.32
C ALA A 112 -8.36 4.40 25.18
N SER A 113 -7.50 5.40 25.26
CA SER A 113 -6.44 5.63 24.27
C SER A 113 -5.39 4.50 24.22
N THR A 114 -5.37 3.63 25.22
CA THR A 114 -4.50 2.45 25.30
C THR A 114 -5.07 1.23 24.58
N ASN A 115 -6.35 1.26 24.20
CA ASN A 115 -7.00 0.15 23.50
C ASN A 115 -6.52 0.11 22.04
N THR A 116 -6.07 -1.06 21.59
CA THR A 116 -5.46 -1.22 20.25
C THR A 116 -6.45 -0.99 19.11
N LEU A 117 -7.75 -1.16 19.35
CA LEU A 117 -8.82 -0.94 18.37
C LEU A 117 -9.12 0.54 18.12
N VAL A 118 -8.63 1.44 18.98
CA VAL A 118 -8.73 2.90 18.83
C VAL A 118 -7.68 3.45 17.85
N ASN A 119 -6.79 2.58 17.36
CA ASN A 119 -5.89 2.89 16.25
C ASN A 119 -6.59 2.72 14.89
N TRP A 120 -6.71 3.80 14.13
CA TRP A 120 -7.35 3.85 12.81
C TRP A 120 -6.44 3.47 11.64
N GLU A 121 -5.26 2.89 11.89
CA GLU A 121 -4.31 2.47 10.86
C GLU A 121 -4.98 1.66 9.74
N ALA A 122 -5.89 0.73 10.09
CA ALA A 122 -6.59 -0.10 9.12
C ALA A 122 -7.38 0.68 8.06
N VAL A 123 -7.85 1.89 8.40
CA VAL A 123 -8.60 2.77 7.48
C VAL A 123 -7.67 3.59 6.59
N TYR A 124 -6.51 3.99 7.13
CA TYR A 124 -5.59 4.93 6.45
C TYR A 124 -4.43 4.26 5.73
N LYS A 125 -4.28 2.95 5.85
CA LYS A 125 -3.22 2.20 5.17
C LYS A 125 -3.59 1.99 3.71
N THR A 126 -2.80 2.57 2.82
CA THR A 126 -2.92 2.46 1.36
C THR A 126 -1.78 1.64 0.78
#